data_AF-A0A3P8YU33-F1
#
_entry.id   AF-A0A3P8YU33-F1
#
_cell.length_a   1.000
_cell.length_b   1.000
_cell.length_c   1.000
_cell.angle_alpha   90.00
_cell.angle_beta   90.00
_cell.angle_gamma   90.00
#
_symmetry.space_group_name_H-M   'P 1'
#
loop_
_entity.id
_entity.type
_entity.pdbx_description
1 polymer ?
#
loop_
_entity_poly.entity_id
_entity_poly.type
_entity_poly.pdbx_seq_one_letter_code
_entity_poly.pdbx_strand_id
1 'polypeptide(L)'
;MQSIDTATEGRELDKVEPCPERERLRMRVSVLEESVRSYEVECKASRETLMRLVAEVARERRNAADSAEALELLRLELDSALLTKKSTDVENRRLTERLESSQHAVQAVKQEAMCMERHIQELEGMLQTNQAEKKASQGSMQAFLREVGVLLEMGPSMPTEGEILETLKDLFTRQGTMKLNVEEHEKRLSHVSEEVSRQTELYHSALQRAQLAERQVTDLRDRLQGLEAELVTSDVHRDGLSHNQQHYEQFLERLSEKMKLDSIAIDLGFDMRLQLILSRAEQLVKLEGVALVESKSLAHNLQRKLKVQKERLESKELHIELLRKKVFDLEEEKRSRSTLALERDDANVTARKLQKKVERLQGELRSSKASITELKAQLSYTNELKLKVLEQSQAIEEQSKSLEELGNGKAKVEKRLGITRAELRGHEEQAREVQQQVNNLGQTLAQLTDRERELVDFRMVVSQMLGLDVAALALPNYEIIKSLENLLHQHQHHFHHSLAQSWSCPTHQKHSHLPQLHGQDNYGSIRSLSVVSDRSTGPEALPK
;
A
#
# COMPACT_ATOMS: atom_id res chain seq x y z
N MET A 1 28.48 253.15 138.08
CA MET A 1 29.24 253.80 139.19
C MET A 1 29.09 255.30 139.02
N GLN A 2 29.11 256.06 140.12
CA GLN A 2 29.42 257.50 140.19
C GLN A 2 28.46 258.46 139.41
N SER A 3 27.90 259.50 140.03
CA SER A 3 28.52 260.74 140.57
C SER A 3 28.90 261.72 139.43
N ILE A 4 28.84 263.06 139.61
CA ILE A 4 28.55 263.85 140.82
C ILE A 4 27.86 265.18 140.44
N ASP A 5 27.48 265.96 141.45
CA ASP A 5 26.90 267.30 141.37
C ASP A 5 27.67 268.31 140.52
N THR A 6 26.96 269.29 139.95
CA THR A 6 27.30 270.74 139.95
C THR A 6 26.14 271.52 139.29
N ALA A 7 25.77 272.74 139.69
CA ALA A 7 25.95 273.45 140.97
C ALA A 7 24.95 274.63 141.04
N THR A 8 24.88 275.31 142.20
CA THR A 8 24.53 276.75 142.28
C THR A 8 25.52 277.60 141.46
N GLU A 9 25.32 278.87 141.10
CA GLU A 9 24.61 280.04 141.67
C GLU A 9 24.17 280.96 140.49
N GLY A 10 23.51 282.12 140.63
CA GLY A 10 23.06 282.90 141.80
C GLY A 10 22.97 284.40 141.45
N ARG A 11 22.41 285.22 142.37
CA ARG A 11 22.13 286.68 142.29
C ARG A 11 20.89 287.09 141.48
N GLU A 12 20.11 288.14 141.81
CA GLU A 12 19.91 289.06 142.98
C GLU A 12 18.54 289.77 142.72
N LEU A 13 17.80 290.45 143.62
CA LEU A 13 17.94 290.87 145.02
C LEU A 13 16.54 291.13 145.66
N ASP A 14 16.48 291.19 147.00
CA ASP A 14 15.56 291.96 147.88
C ASP A 14 14.10 291.50 148.21
N LYS A 15 13.54 292.15 149.26
CA LYS A 15 12.32 291.88 150.11
C LYS A 15 10.99 291.55 149.35
N VAL A 16 9.93 290.93 149.91
CA VAL A 16 9.18 291.14 151.20
C VAL A 16 8.49 289.83 151.72
N GLU A 17 7.90 289.90 152.93
CA GLU A 17 7.16 288.96 153.83
C GLU A 17 6.22 287.82 153.28
N PRO A 18 5.73 286.88 154.15
CA PRO A 18 5.44 285.48 153.77
C PRO A 18 3.94 285.07 153.67
N CYS A 19 3.69 283.82 153.24
CA CYS A 19 2.38 283.16 153.29
C CYS A 19 2.51 281.60 153.45
N PRO A 20 1.59 280.89 154.14
CA PRO A 20 1.84 279.53 154.65
C PRO A 20 1.62 278.35 153.68
N GLU A 21 1.14 278.54 152.46
CA GLU A 21 0.83 277.40 151.55
C GLU A 21 2.05 276.59 151.09
N ARG A 22 3.26 277.16 151.17
CA ARG A 22 4.45 276.64 150.48
C ARG A 22 4.96 275.28 151.00
N GLU A 23 4.73 274.96 152.27
CA GLU A 23 5.30 273.76 152.90
C GLU A 23 4.52 272.48 152.54
N ARG A 24 3.19 272.56 152.46
CA ARG A 24 2.31 271.42 152.11
C ARG A 24 2.62 270.86 150.72
N LEU A 25 2.99 271.72 149.78
CA LEU A 25 3.38 271.32 148.43
C LEU A 25 4.68 270.50 148.43
N ARG A 26 5.67 270.85 149.27
CA ARG A 26 6.98 270.19 149.31
C ARG A 26 6.88 268.72 149.69
N MET A 27 6.09 268.37 150.71
CA MET A 27 5.90 266.97 151.13
C MET A 27 5.34 266.07 150.02
N ARG A 28 4.45 266.61 149.16
CA ARG A 28 3.80 265.79 148.12
C ARG A 28 4.71 265.50 146.92
N VAL A 29 5.84 266.20 146.78
CA VAL A 29 6.85 265.91 145.76
C VAL A 29 7.67 264.68 146.16
N SER A 30 8.21 264.63 147.38
CA SER A 30 9.11 263.54 147.80
C SER A 30 8.46 262.14 147.77
N VAL A 31 7.16 262.03 148.08
CA VAL A 31 6.42 260.76 147.95
C VAL A 31 6.35 260.27 146.49
N LEU A 32 6.30 261.19 145.52
CA LEU A 32 6.32 260.85 144.09
C LEU A 32 7.74 260.53 143.60
N GLU A 33 8.76 261.23 144.09
CA GLU A 33 10.17 260.94 143.79
C GLU A 33 10.60 259.55 144.29
N GLU A 34 9.96 259.05 145.35
CA GLU A 34 10.26 257.73 145.93
C GLU A 34 9.52 256.60 145.19
N SER A 35 8.28 256.83 144.73
CA SER A 35 7.54 255.85 143.93
C SER A 35 8.06 255.69 142.50
N VAL A 36 8.63 256.75 141.90
CA VAL A 36 9.35 256.64 140.61
C VAL A 36 10.61 255.77 140.78
N ARG A 37 11.35 255.92 141.88
CA ARG A 37 12.58 255.16 142.14
C ARG A 37 12.34 253.66 142.36
N SER A 38 11.22 253.24 142.96
CA SER A 38 10.89 251.81 143.04
C SER A 38 10.56 251.21 141.67
N TYR A 39 9.79 251.93 140.85
CA TYR A 39 9.41 251.49 139.50
C TYR A 39 10.64 251.26 138.59
N GLU A 40 11.68 252.09 138.70
CA GLU A 40 12.92 251.88 137.94
C GLU A 40 13.63 250.54 138.28
N VAL A 41 13.60 250.13 139.55
CA VAL A 41 14.25 248.88 140.00
C VAL A 41 13.46 247.68 139.47
N GLU A 42 12.13 247.76 139.51
CA GLU A 42 11.23 246.72 138.98
C GLU A 42 11.36 246.57 137.46
N CYS A 43 11.45 247.68 136.71
CA CYS A 43 11.75 247.65 135.27
C CYS A 43 13.12 247.04 134.95
N LYS A 44 14.15 247.23 135.79
CA LYS A 44 15.47 246.60 135.63
C LYS A 44 15.40 245.08 135.81
N ALA A 45 14.73 244.60 136.87
CA ALA A 45 14.54 243.17 137.13
C ALA A 45 13.69 242.47 136.05
N SER A 46 12.67 243.16 135.52
CA SER A 46 11.87 242.72 134.38
C SER A 46 12.74 242.52 133.13
N ARG A 47 13.52 243.53 132.74
CA ARG A 47 14.43 243.49 131.58
C ARG A 47 15.46 242.35 131.68
N GLU A 48 16.02 242.12 132.86
CA GLU A 48 17.01 241.08 133.12
C GLU A 48 16.42 239.66 133.05
N THR A 49 15.16 239.50 133.45
CA THR A 49 14.42 238.24 133.29
C THR A 49 14.06 237.96 131.83
N LEU A 50 13.70 239.00 131.06
CA LEU A 50 13.41 238.89 129.63
C LEU A 50 14.68 238.48 128.84
N MET A 51 15.84 239.05 129.16
CA MET A 51 17.14 238.62 128.60
C MET A 51 17.41 237.13 128.84
N ARG A 52 17.12 236.62 130.04
CA ARG A 52 17.33 235.22 130.41
C ARG A 52 16.47 234.27 129.56
N LEU A 53 15.18 234.58 129.42
CA LEU A 53 14.23 233.84 128.57
C LEU A 53 14.64 233.85 127.08
N VAL A 54 15.17 234.96 126.57
CA VAL A 54 15.69 235.02 125.18
C VAL A 54 16.89 234.09 124.99
N ALA A 55 17.80 234.01 125.97
CA ALA A 55 18.92 233.07 125.94
C ALA A 55 18.44 231.60 126.03
N GLU A 56 17.40 231.34 126.82
CA GLU A 56 16.76 230.03 126.98
C GLU A 56 16.13 229.54 125.66
N VAL A 57 15.35 230.40 124.99
CA VAL A 57 14.77 230.12 123.67
C VAL A 57 15.85 229.94 122.60
N ALA A 58 16.94 230.70 122.66
CA ALA A 58 18.08 230.55 121.76
C ALA A 58 18.87 229.25 121.99
N ARG A 59 18.90 228.73 123.23
CA ARG A 59 19.44 227.41 123.58
C ARG A 59 18.56 226.29 123.01
N GLU A 60 17.25 226.34 123.28
CA GLU A 60 16.34 225.27 122.89
C GLU A 60 16.14 225.19 121.36
N ARG A 61 16.26 226.32 120.64
CA ARG A 61 16.31 226.34 119.18
C ARG A 61 17.52 225.61 118.58
N ARG A 62 18.63 225.44 119.31
CA ARG A 62 19.76 224.59 118.86
C ARG A 62 19.49 223.14 119.15
N ASN A 63 19.05 222.81 120.37
CA ASN A 63 18.65 221.45 120.75
C ASN A 63 17.62 220.85 119.77
N ALA A 64 16.67 221.66 119.29
CA ALA A 64 15.69 221.27 118.27
C ALA A 64 16.24 221.11 116.84
N ALA A 65 17.37 221.75 116.51
CA ALA A 65 18.06 221.56 115.24
C ALA A 65 18.95 220.30 115.27
N ASP A 66 19.76 220.16 116.34
CA ASP A 66 20.68 219.03 116.53
C ASP A 66 19.91 217.68 116.56
N SER A 67 18.72 217.67 117.17
CA SER A 67 17.84 216.49 117.20
C SER A 67 17.10 216.22 115.89
N ALA A 68 16.90 217.23 115.04
CA ALA A 68 16.37 217.04 113.69
C ALA A 68 17.42 216.45 112.75
N GLU A 69 18.68 216.89 112.84
CA GLU A 69 19.80 216.34 112.07
C GLU A 69 20.06 214.86 112.41
N ALA A 70 20.03 214.51 113.70
CA ALA A 70 20.11 213.11 114.14
C ALA A 70 18.96 212.22 113.62
N LEU A 71 17.74 212.78 113.46
CA LEU A 71 16.60 212.07 112.89
C LEU A 71 16.74 211.80 111.38
N GLU A 72 17.31 212.74 110.62
CA GLU A 72 17.59 212.54 109.19
C GLU A 72 18.72 211.52 108.96
N LEU A 73 19.74 211.48 109.82
CA LEU A 73 20.76 210.42 109.77
C LEU A 73 20.15 209.03 109.98
N LEU A 74 19.30 208.85 111.00
CA LEU A 74 18.61 207.58 111.26
C LEU A 74 17.63 207.18 110.14
N ARG A 75 17.03 208.15 109.44
CA ARG A 75 16.23 207.89 108.22
C ARG A 75 17.10 207.35 107.09
N LEU A 76 18.25 207.98 106.83
CA LEU A 76 19.20 207.56 105.81
C LEU A 76 19.75 206.14 106.08
N GLU A 77 20.06 205.83 107.33
CA GLU A 77 20.44 204.48 107.75
C GLU A 77 19.33 203.46 107.52
N LEU A 78 18.09 203.77 107.92
CA LEU A 78 16.92 202.89 107.72
C LEU A 78 16.66 202.61 106.24
N ASP A 79 16.70 203.63 105.37
CA ASP A 79 16.54 203.44 103.93
C ASP A 79 17.67 202.60 103.33
N SER A 80 18.91 202.77 103.80
CA SER A 80 20.04 201.92 103.38
C SER A 80 19.85 200.45 103.81
N ALA A 81 19.31 200.20 105.00
CA ALA A 81 18.99 198.87 105.51
C ALA A 81 17.81 198.23 104.74
N LEU A 82 16.82 199.03 104.36
CA LEU A 82 15.70 198.56 103.52
C LEU A 82 16.15 198.23 102.09
N LEU A 83 17.12 198.98 101.53
CA LEU A 83 17.70 198.69 100.22
C LEU A 83 18.56 197.41 100.23
N THR A 84 19.43 197.24 101.23
CA THR A 84 20.24 196.01 101.37
C THR A 84 19.35 194.79 101.60
N LYS A 85 18.33 194.88 102.46
CA LYS A 85 17.34 193.81 102.63
C LYS A 85 16.66 193.43 101.30
N LYS A 86 16.16 194.41 100.54
CA LYS A 86 15.53 194.17 99.22
C LYS A 86 16.50 193.46 98.27
N SER A 87 17.79 193.81 98.29
CA SER A 87 18.81 193.13 97.49
C SER A 87 19.01 191.67 97.91
N THR A 88 19.08 191.38 99.21
CA THR A 88 19.20 189.99 99.71
C THR A 88 17.93 189.16 99.51
N ASP A 89 16.74 189.76 99.60
CA ASP A 89 15.46 189.08 99.32
C ASP A 89 15.38 188.67 97.83
N VAL A 90 15.95 189.45 96.92
CA VAL A 90 16.03 189.12 95.48
C VAL A 90 17.04 188.00 95.21
N GLU A 91 18.27 188.07 95.75
CA GLU A 91 19.26 187.02 95.52
C GLU A 91 18.86 185.68 96.19
N ASN A 92 18.18 185.71 97.34
CA ASN A 92 17.60 184.49 97.92
C ASN A 92 16.59 183.81 96.99
N ARG A 93 15.65 184.57 96.39
CA ARG A 93 14.69 184.01 95.42
C ARG A 93 15.40 183.38 94.23
N ARG A 94 16.37 184.11 93.66
CA ARG A 94 17.22 183.65 92.55
C ARG A 94 18.00 182.37 92.90
N LEU A 95 18.44 182.20 94.15
CA LEU A 95 19.10 180.97 94.61
C LEU A 95 18.11 179.81 94.75
N THR A 96 16.89 180.04 95.23
CA THR A 96 15.80 179.04 95.25
C THR A 96 15.41 178.61 93.84
N GLU A 97 15.16 179.55 92.93
CA GLU A 97 14.85 179.30 91.52
C GLU A 97 15.96 178.48 90.83
N ARG A 98 17.24 178.76 91.14
CA ARG A 98 18.40 177.98 90.67
C ARG A 98 18.48 176.58 91.27
N LEU A 99 18.07 176.40 92.54
CA LEU A 99 18.02 175.09 93.18
C LEU A 99 16.90 174.22 92.58
N GLU A 100 15.70 174.78 92.43
CA GLU A 100 14.54 174.10 91.83
C GLU A 100 14.81 173.70 90.38
N SER A 101 15.32 174.60 89.55
CA SER A 101 15.70 174.29 88.17
C SER A 101 16.83 173.26 88.08
N SER A 102 17.83 173.31 88.98
CA SER A 102 18.86 172.27 89.08
C SER A 102 18.28 170.91 89.53
N GLN A 103 17.28 170.89 90.41
CA GLN A 103 16.64 169.67 90.87
C GLN A 103 15.77 169.04 89.77
N HIS A 104 15.05 169.85 88.98
CA HIS A 104 14.35 169.39 87.79
C HIS A 104 15.33 168.81 86.74
N ALA A 105 16.47 169.47 86.49
CA ALA A 105 17.48 168.96 85.58
C ALA A 105 18.06 167.60 86.03
N VAL A 106 18.40 167.46 87.33
CA VAL A 106 18.87 166.17 87.89
C VAL A 106 17.80 165.09 87.78
N GLN A 107 16.52 165.42 87.96
CA GLN A 107 15.44 164.44 87.84
C GLN A 107 15.20 164.01 86.38
N ALA A 108 15.35 164.92 85.41
CA ALA A 108 15.30 164.59 83.99
C ALA A 108 16.45 163.65 83.58
N VAL A 109 17.70 163.96 83.98
CA VAL A 109 18.87 163.11 83.72
C VAL A 109 18.71 161.70 84.34
N LYS A 110 18.09 161.60 85.52
CA LYS A 110 17.75 160.28 86.11
C LYS A 110 16.72 159.51 85.28
N GLN A 111 15.71 160.18 84.74
CA GLN A 111 14.71 159.54 83.87
C GLN A 111 15.31 159.10 82.54
N GLU A 112 16.23 159.89 81.98
CA GLU A 112 16.99 159.54 80.78
C GLU A 112 17.92 158.34 81.02
N ALA A 113 18.67 158.32 82.14
CA ALA A 113 19.50 157.18 82.54
C ALA A 113 18.68 155.89 82.69
N MET A 114 17.54 155.93 83.40
CA MET A 114 16.61 154.79 83.52
C MET A 114 15.93 154.41 82.19
N CYS A 115 16.02 155.25 81.15
CA CYS A 115 15.59 154.91 79.79
C CYS A 115 16.70 154.15 79.06
N MET A 116 17.94 154.67 79.13
CA MET A 116 19.11 154.05 78.53
C MET A 116 19.44 152.68 79.15
N GLU A 117 19.31 152.52 80.47
CA GLU A 117 19.50 151.23 81.15
C GLU A 117 18.51 150.15 80.66
N ARG A 118 17.22 150.51 80.50
CA ARG A 118 16.23 149.59 79.92
C ARG A 118 16.56 149.25 78.48
N HIS A 119 17.00 150.23 77.68
CA HIS A 119 17.36 149.96 76.29
C HIS A 119 18.62 149.10 76.15
N ILE A 120 19.59 149.23 77.06
CA ILE A 120 20.74 148.32 77.15
C ILE A 120 20.27 146.90 77.48
N GLN A 121 19.37 146.73 78.46
CA GLN A 121 18.82 145.41 78.82
C GLN A 121 18.01 144.78 77.66
N GLU A 122 17.25 145.58 76.90
CA GLU A 122 16.57 145.15 75.67
C GLU A 122 17.57 144.66 74.60
N LEU A 123 18.64 145.41 74.35
CA LEU A 123 19.70 145.06 73.40
C LEU A 123 20.50 143.83 73.82
N GLU A 124 20.83 143.70 75.11
CA GLU A 124 21.49 142.51 75.67
C GLU A 124 20.60 141.28 75.57
N GLY A 125 19.29 141.42 75.85
CA GLY A 125 18.29 140.36 75.64
C GLY A 125 18.22 139.91 74.18
N MET A 126 18.10 140.85 73.24
CA MET A 126 18.11 140.54 71.80
C MET A 126 19.44 139.92 71.34
N LEU A 127 20.58 140.33 71.89
CA LEU A 127 21.87 139.71 71.57
C LEU A 127 21.93 138.25 72.07
N GLN A 128 21.39 137.97 73.26
CA GLN A 128 21.32 136.62 73.81
C GLN A 128 20.39 135.70 73.01
N THR A 129 19.22 136.17 72.58
CA THR A 129 18.31 135.38 71.71
C THR A 129 18.95 135.11 70.36
N ASN A 130 19.51 136.12 69.68
CA ASN A 130 20.21 135.95 68.40
C ASN A 130 21.40 134.97 68.52
N GLN A 131 22.15 134.98 69.64
CA GLN A 131 23.20 134.01 69.88
C GLN A 131 22.67 132.58 70.13
N ALA A 132 21.53 132.43 70.80
CA ALA A 132 20.88 131.14 70.99
C ALA A 132 20.34 130.58 69.66
N GLU A 133 19.68 131.41 68.86
CA GLU A 133 19.17 131.08 67.53
C GLU A 133 20.30 130.71 66.55
N LYS A 134 21.43 131.44 66.58
CA LYS A 134 22.63 131.08 65.82
C LYS A 134 23.19 129.71 66.24
N LYS A 135 23.24 129.41 67.54
CA LYS A 135 23.69 128.11 68.05
C LYS A 135 22.72 126.98 67.66
N ALA A 136 21.41 127.23 67.74
CA ALA A 136 20.38 126.26 67.39
C ALA A 136 20.36 125.96 65.88
N SER A 137 20.43 126.98 65.02
CA SER A 137 20.52 126.82 63.57
C SER A 137 21.83 126.16 63.12
N GLN A 138 22.96 126.50 63.73
CA GLN A 138 24.24 125.82 63.50
C GLN A 138 24.19 124.35 63.95
N GLY A 139 23.57 124.05 65.09
CA GLY A 139 23.36 122.68 65.57
C GLY A 139 22.43 121.87 64.66
N SER A 140 21.38 122.49 64.13
CA SER A 140 20.46 121.89 63.14
C SER A 140 21.19 121.57 61.83
N MET A 141 21.98 122.51 61.30
CA MET A 141 22.81 122.28 60.11
C MET A 141 23.81 121.13 60.32
N GLN A 142 24.46 121.07 61.49
CA GLN A 142 25.37 119.96 61.81
C GLN A 142 24.64 118.62 62.00
N ALA A 143 23.40 118.61 62.49
CA ALA A 143 22.59 117.41 62.57
C ALA A 143 22.20 116.91 61.16
N PHE A 144 21.72 117.80 60.30
CA PHE A 144 21.37 117.51 58.92
C PHE A 144 22.56 116.97 58.10
N LEU A 145 23.72 117.65 58.15
CA LEU A 145 24.94 117.17 57.48
C LEU A 145 25.35 115.77 57.97
N ARG A 146 25.23 115.49 59.27
CA ARG A 146 25.52 114.16 59.84
C ARG A 146 24.53 113.10 59.37
N GLU A 147 23.24 113.41 59.31
CA GLU A 147 22.19 112.50 58.83
C GLU A 147 22.38 112.15 57.35
N VAL A 148 22.64 113.15 56.51
CA VAL A 148 22.99 112.94 55.09
C VAL A 148 24.30 112.14 54.96
N GLY A 149 25.30 112.41 55.82
CA GLY A 149 26.53 111.63 55.87
C GLY A 149 26.30 110.13 56.16
N VAL A 150 25.44 109.81 57.13
CA VAL A 150 25.07 108.42 57.43
C VAL A 150 24.33 107.76 56.27
N LEU A 151 23.42 108.47 55.59
CA LEU A 151 22.70 107.97 54.41
C LEU A 151 23.60 107.74 53.19
N LEU A 152 24.77 108.38 53.14
CA LEU A 152 25.80 108.22 52.11
C LEU A 152 26.93 107.27 52.55
N GLU A 153 26.78 106.59 53.69
CA GLU A 153 27.79 105.71 54.32
C GLU A 153 29.16 106.38 54.51
N MET A 154 29.17 107.69 54.76
CA MET A 154 30.36 108.48 55.06
C MET A 154 30.99 108.02 56.39
N GLY A 155 32.32 108.15 56.48
CA GLY A 155 33.07 107.81 57.70
C GLY A 155 32.68 108.64 58.93
N PRO A 156 33.14 108.25 60.14
CA PRO A 156 32.69 108.82 61.43
C PRO A 156 33.11 110.28 61.71
N SER A 157 33.77 110.93 60.76
CA SER A 157 34.09 112.37 60.76
C SER A 157 32.85 113.20 60.44
N MET A 158 32.75 114.42 61.00
CA MET A 158 31.67 115.35 60.64
C MET A 158 31.80 115.76 59.16
N PRO A 159 30.85 115.40 58.27
CA PRO A 159 30.98 115.69 56.85
C PRO A 159 30.69 117.16 56.56
N THR A 160 31.43 117.72 55.60
CA THR A 160 31.17 119.02 55.01
C THR A 160 30.24 118.89 53.80
N GLU A 161 29.58 120.00 53.44
CA GLU A 161 28.73 120.10 52.25
C GLU A 161 29.49 119.73 50.96
N GLY A 162 30.78 120.09 50.87
CA GLY A 162 31.63 119.75 49.73
C GLY A 162 31.84 118.25 49.56
N GLU A 163 32.18 117.55 50.64
CA GLU A 163 32.39 116.08 50.64
C GLU A 163 31.10 115.33 50.31
N ILE A 164 29.95 115.78 50.83
CA ILE A 164 28.62 115.25 50.50
C ILE A 164 28.29 115.46 49.01
N LEU A 165 28.58 116.64 48.46
CA LEU A 165 28.35 116.93 47.04
C LEU A 165 29.34 116.19 46.11
N GLU A 166 30.51 115.79 46.60
CA GLU A 166 31.47 114.97 45.87
C GLU A 166 31.04 113.50 45.85
N THR A 167 30.72 112.90 47.01
CA THR A 167 30.24 111.51 47.05
C THR A 167 28.89 111.31 46.38
N LEU A 168 28.01 112.31 46.38
CA LEU A 168 26.80 112.30 45.55
C LEU A 168 27.13 112.26 44.04
N LYS A 169 28.11 113.04 43.56
CA LYS A 169 28.53 112.99 42.15
C LYS A 169 29.11 111.61 41.80
N ASP A 170 29.96 111.06 42.65
CA ASP A 170 30.52 109.73 42.48
C ASP A 170 29.45 108.63 42.45
N LEU A 171 28.42 108.74 43.30
CA LEU A 171 27.26 107.85 43.28
C LEU A 171 26.42 108.03 42.00
N PHE A 172 26.23 109.24 41.50
CA PHE A 172 25.53 109.48 40.23
C PHE A 172 26.32 108.96 39.02
N THR A 173 27.64 109.16 38.96
CA THR A 173 28.48 108.60 37.89
C THR A 173 28.55 107.08 37.97
N ARG A 174 28.67 106.51 39.17
CA ARG A 174 28.57 105.05 39.39
C ARG A 174 27.22 104.53 38.92
N GLN A 175 26.10 105.16 39.30
CA GLN A 175 24.76 104.78 38.84
C GLN A 175 24.64 104.87 37.31
N GLY A 176 25.24 105.88 36.68
CA GLY A 176 25.32 105.99 35.22
C GLY A 176 26.05 104.80 34.58
N THR A 177 27.25 104.47 35.06
CA THR A 177 27.99 103.28 34.59
C THR A 177 27.25 101.97 34.86
N MET A 178 26.58 101.85 36.01
CA MET A 178 25.79 100.67 36.38
C MET A 178 24.61 100.48 35.42
N LYS A 179 23.92 101.56 35.03
CA LYS A 179 22.83 101.53 34.04
C LYS A 179 23.33 101.07 32.66
N LEU A 180 24.45 101.63 32.18
CA LEU A 180 25.05 101.22 30.91
C LEU A 180 25.48 99.75 30.91
N ASN A 181 26.03 99.26 32.02
CA ASN A 181 26.41 97.85 32.19
C ASN A 181 25.17 96.93 32.23
N VAL A 182 24.09 97.35 32.91
CA VAL A 182 22.80 96.61 32.89
C VAL A 182 22.24 96.54 31.48
N GLU A 183 22.21 97.66 30.75
CA GLU A 183 21.77 97.66 29.36
C GLU A 183 22.64 96.77 28.45
N GLU A 184 23.96 96.70 28.66
CA GLU A 184 24.83 95.78 27.92
C GLU A 184 24.52 94.32 28.27
N HIS A 185 24.33 94.01 29.56
CA HIS A 185 23.97 92.67 30.01
C HIS A 185 22.57 92.25 29.53
N GLU A 186 21.60 93.14 29.46
CA GLU A 186 20.28 92.90 28.86
C GLU A 186 20.40 92.60 27.35
N LYS A 187 21.17 93.40 26.60
CA LYS A 187 21.43 93.17 25.16
C LYS A 187 22.18 91.85 24.92
N ARG A 188 23.04 91.42 25.85
CA ARG A 188 23.73 90.12 25.80
C ARG A 188 22.82 88.95 26.20
N LEU A 189 21.93 89.14 27.18
CA LEU A 189 20.96 88.14 27.59
C LEU A 189 19.91 87.89 26.51
N SER A 190 19.39 88.93 25.85
CA SER A 190 18.46 88.77 24.72
C SER A 190 19.14 88.03 23.56
N HIS A 191 20.35 88.44 23.17
CA HIS A 191 21.10 87.75 22.10
C HIS A 191 21.38 86.27 22.41
N VAL A 192 21.76 85.93 23.65
CA VAL A 192 21.96 84.53 24.06
C VAL A 192 20.62 83.77 24.08
N SER A 193 19.52 84.40 24.49
CA SER A 193 18.18 83.80 24.48
C SER A 193 17.67 83.53 23.05
N GLU A 194 17.94 84.43 22.12
CA GLU A 194 17.66 84.27 20.68
C GLU A 194 18.46 83.10 20.10
N GLU A 195 19.77 83.02 20.37
CA GLU A 195 20.63 81.94 19.88
C GLU A 195 20.24 80.57 20.48
N VAL A 196 19.91 80.50 21.77
CA VAL A 196 19.40 79.27 22.40
C VAL A 196 18.06 78.85 21.78
N SER A 197 17.16 79.79 21.48
CA SER A 197 15.89 79.50 20.80
C SER A 197 16.15 78.94 19.40
N ARG A 198 17.01 79.61 18.62
CA ARG A 198 17.42 79.19 17.27
C ARG A 198 18.08 77.80 17.26
N GLN A 199 18.95 77.49 18.21
CA GLN A 199 19.54 76.15 18.33
C GLN A 199 18.49 75.10 18.76
N THR A 200 17.54 75.46 19.62
CA THR A 200 16.44 74.57 20.01
C THR A 200 15.55 74.21 18.82
N GLU A 201 15.21 75.17 17.97
CA GLU A 201 14.47 74.93 16.71
C GLU A 201 15.24 74.03 15.75
N LEU A 202 16.54 74.30 15.54
CA LEU A 202 17.41 73.49 14.69
C LEU A 202 17.55 72.04 15.21
N TYR A 203 17.65 71.86 16.53
CA TYR A 203 17.67 70.55 17.16
C TYR A 203 16.36 69.78 16.93
N HIS A 204 15.19 70.41 17.12
CA HIS A 204 13.90 69.78 16.84
C HIS A 204 13.74 69.43 15.36
N SER A 205 14.18 70.30 14.44
CA SER A 205 14.19 70.03 13.00
C SER A 205 15.14 68.89 12.61
N ALA A 206 16.31 68.77 13.26
CA ALA A 206 17.22 67.65 13.06
C ALA A 206 16.63 66.34 13.59
N LEU A 207 16.02 66.35 14.78
CA LEU A 207 15.37 65.20 15.40
C LEU A 207 14.18 64.69 14.58
N GLN A 208 13.33 65.58 14.07
CA GLN A 208 12.22 65.20 13.18
C GLN A 208 12.71 64.56 11.87
N ARG A 209 13.80 65.08 11.29
CA ARG A 209 14.41 64.47 10.09
C ARG A 209 15.05 63.12 10.38
N ALA A 210 15.70 62.96 11.54
CA ALA A 210 16.23 61.67 11.99
C ALA A 210 15.11 60.62 12.15
N GLN A 211 14.03 60.96 12.87
CA GLN A 211 12.88 60.09 13.06
C GLN A 211 12.17 59.72 11.74
N LEU A 212 12.13 60.63 10.76
CA LEU A 212 11.61 60.33 9.43
C LEU A 212 12.52 59.35 8.66
N ALA A 213 13.84 59.56 8.72
CA ALA A 213 14.82 58.67 8.10
C ALA A 213 14.81 57.27 8.75
N GLU A 214 14.68 57.19 10.08
CA GLU A 214 14.52 55.91 10.81
C GLU A 214 13.29 55.13 10.33
N ARG A 215 12.14 55.80 10.18
CA ARG A 215 10.89 55.18 9.66
C ARG A 215 11.04 54.72 8.21
N GLN A 216 11.74 55.48 7.38
CA GLN A 216 12.06 55.08 6.00
C GLN A 216 13.00 53.86 5.97
N VAL A 217 13.97 53.79 6.88
CA VAL A 217 14.88 52.64 7.01
C VAL A 217 14.16 51.40 7.54
N THR A 218 13.16 51.52 8.42
CA THR A 218 12.33 50.37 8.81
C THR A 218 11.43 49.89 7.66
N ASP A 219 10.71 50.79 6.98
CA ASP A 219 9.85 50.42 5.83
C ASP A 219 10.65 49.73 4.72
N LEU A 220 11.84 50.24 4.40
CA LEU A 220 12.75 49.61 3.43
C LEU A 220 13.30 48.26 3.90
N ARG A 221 13.51 48.05 5.20
CA ARG A 221 13.94 46.75 5.75
C ARG A 221 12.81 45.73 5.70
N ASP A 222 11.62 46.09 6.15
CA ASP A 222 10.45 45.20 6.17
C ASP A 222 10.10 44.76 4.73
N ARG A 223 10.16 45.71 3.78
CA ARG A 223 9.97 45.43 2.35
C ARG A 223 11.09 44.58 1.75
N LEU A 224 12.34 44.80 2.14
CA LEU A 224 13.48 43.99 1.69
C LEU A 224 13.36 42.55 2.21
N GLN A 225 13.01 42.36 3.48
CA GLN A 225 12.77 41.05 4.08
C GLN A 225 11.60 40.31 3.40
N GLY A 226 10.55 41.03 2.98
CA GLY A 226 9.47 40.48 2.16
C GLY A 226 9.99 39.95 0.81
N LEU A 227 10.80 40.75 0.11
CA LEU A 227 11.41 40.35 -1.17
C LEU A 227 12.42 39.19 -1.03
N GLU A 228 13.15 39.12 0.08
CA GLU A 228 14.02 37.97 0.39
C GLU A 228 13.19 36.69 0.60
N ALA A 229 12.04 36.76 1.27
CA ALA A 229 11.13 35.62 1.43
C ALA A 229 10.47 35.19 0.11
N GLU A 230 10.07 36.15 -0.74
CA GLU A 230 9.60 35.87 -2.11
C GLU A 230 10.68 35.22 -2.97
N LEU A 231 11.94 35.66 -2.86
CA LEU A 231 13.07 35.06 -3.57
C LEU A 231 13.33 33.63 -3.10
N VAL A 232 13.42 33.39 -1.79
CA VAL A 232 13.65 32.04 -1.22
C VAL A 232 12.53 31.07 -1.58
N THR A 233 11.26 31.51 -1.58
CA THR A 233 10.15 30.65 -2.02
C THR A 233 10.19 30.38 -3.54
N SER A 234 10.57 31.37 -4.35
CA SER A 234 10.80 31.20 -5.79
C SER A 234 11.96 30.22 -6.09
N ASP A 235 13.07 30.29 -5.35
CA ASP A 235 14.18 29.36 -5.44
C ASP A 235 13.74 27.92 -5.11
N VAL A 236 13.02 27.71 -4.00
CA VAL A 236 12.47 26.40 -3.61
C VAL A 236 11.50 25.86 -4.68
N HIS A 237 10.69 26.71 -5.30
CA HIS A 237 9.81 26.31 -6.41
C HIS A 237 10.60 25.91 -7.66
N ARG A 238 11.65 26.66 -8.03
CA ARG A 238 12.52 26.33 -9.17
C ARG A 238 13.26 25.01 -8.93
N ASP A 239 13.80 24.80 -7.74
CA ASP A 239 14.53 23.59 -7.39
C ASP A 239 13.59 22.35 -7.38
N GLY A 240 12.35 22.52 -6.91
CA GLY A 240 11.29 21.51 -7.02
C GLY A 240 10.91 21.18 -8.48
N LEU A 241 10.83 22.18 -9.35
CA LEU A 241 10.62 21.98 -10.79
C LEU A 241 11.83 21.26 -11.45
N SER A 242 13.05 21.65 -11.10
CA SER A 242 14.28 21.00 -11.59
C SER A 242 14.37 19.55 -11.15
N HIS A 243 13.98 19.22 -9.91
CA HIS A 243 13.94 17.85 -9.42
C HIS A 243 12.90 17.00 -10.18
N ASN A 244 11.71 17.55 -10.41
CA ASN A 244 10.68 16.89 -11.22
C ASN A 244 11.16 16.66 -12.65
N GLN A 245 11.80 17.64 -13.29
CA GLN A 245 12.39 17.50 -14.63
C GLN A 245 13.40 16.34 -14.67
N GLN A 246 14.37 16.32 -13.75
CA GLN A 246 15.37 15.23 -13.67
C GLN A 246 14.73 13.86 -13.45
N HIS A 247 13.65 13.77 -12.65
CA HIS A 247 12.91 12.53 -12.45
C HIS A 247 12.20 12.07 -13.74
N TYR A 248 11.60 12.99 -14.51
CA TYR A 248 11.00 12.65 -15.81
C TYR A 248 12.05 12.31 -16.87
N GLU A 249 13.21 12.96 -16.90
CA GLU A 249 14.34 12.61 -17.77
C GLU A 249 14.83 11.19 -17.50
N GLN A 250 15.09 10.83 -16.23
CA GLN A 250 15.44 9.46 -15.82
C GLN A 250 14.35 8.42 -16.14
N PHE A 251 13.07 8.81 -16.12
CA PHE A 251 11.98 7.95 -16.56
C PHE A 251 12.02 7.71 -18.07
N LEU A 252 12.22 8.76 -18.87
CA LEU A 252 12.36 8.64 -20.33
C LEU A 252 13.63 7.89 -20.73
N GLU A 253 14.70 7.95 -19.95
CA GLU A 253 15.89 7.10 -20.10
C GLU A 253 15.54 5.62 -19.98
N ARG A 254 14.99 5.21 -18.84
CA ARG A 254 14.59 3.81 -18.59
C ARG A 254 13.56 3.32 -19.62
N LEU A 255 12.69 4.20 -20.11
CA LEU A 255 11.72 3.87 -21.16
C LEU A 255 12.38 3.73 -22.54
N SER A 256 13.40 4.54 -22.85
CA SER A 256 14.25 4.40 -24.05
C SER A 256 14.93 3.03 -24.08
N GLU A 257 15.50 2.61 -22.95
CA GLU A 257 16.17 1.31 -22.81
C GLU A 257 15.20 0.15 -23.10
N LYS A 258 13.99 0.19 -22.52
CA LYS A 258 13.00 -0.88 -22.74
C LYS A 258 12.49 -0.91 -24.18
N MET A 259 12.46 0.23 -24.88
CA MET A 259 12.11 0.33 -26.30
C MET A 259 13.29 0.09 -27.27
N LYS A 260 14.53 -0.02 -26.74
CA LYS A 260 15.80 -0.13 -27.47
C LYS A 260 16.06 1.07 -28.39
N LEU A 261 15.99 2.27 -27.81
CA LEU A 261 16.18 3.56 -28.50
C LEU A 261 17.49 4.26 -28.15
N ASP A 262 18.33 3.66 -27.32
CA ASP A 262 19.38 4.34 -26.54
C ASP A 262 20.40 5.08 -27.41
N SER A 263 20.87 4.46 -28.48
CA SER A 263 21.84 5.06 -29.42
C SER A 263 21.28 6.21 -30.28
N ILE A 264 20.01 6.56 -30.11
CA ILE A 264 19.35 7.71 -30.75
C ILE A 264 18.81 8.67 -29.67
N ALA A 265 18.38 8.14 -28.52
CA ALA A 265 17.77 8.89 -27.44
C ALA A 265 18.75 9.70 -26.57
N ILE A 266 20.06 9.41 -26.63
CA ILE A 266 21.10 10.14 -25.88
C ILE A 266 21.30 11.57 -26.41
N ASP A 267 21.27 11.76 -27.73
CA ASP A 267 21.52 13.07 -28.36
C ASP A 267 20.23 13.91 -28.54
N LEU A 268 19.09 13.43 -28.03
CA LEU A 268 17.78 14.07 -28.19
C LEU A 268 17.28 14.73 -26.91
N GLY A 269 16.98 16.02 -27.01
CA GLY A 269 16.25 16.77 -25.97
C GLY A 269 14.86 16.18 -25.67
N PHE A 270 14.37 16.45 -24.46
CA PHE A 270 13.18 15.88 -23.83
C PHE A 270 11.99 15.64 -24.79
N ASP A 271 11.54 16.68 -25.50
CA ASP A 271 10.37 16.60 -26.38
C ASP A 271 10.59 15.66 -27.57
N MET A 272 11.78 15.70 -28.19
CA MET A 272 12.11 14.84 -29.32
C MET A 272 12.28 13.39 -28.89
N ARG A 273 12.81 13.15 -27.69
CA ARG A 273 12.88 11.84 -27.06
C ARG A 273 11.48 11.26 -26.81
N LEU A 274 10.54 12.08 -26.32
CA LEU A 274 9.14 11.69 -26.15
C LEU A 274 8.48 11.33 -27.48
N GLN A 275 8.66 12.13 -28.53
CA GLN A 275 8.14 11.82 -29.88
C GLN A 275 8.74 10.53 -30.46
N LEU A 276 10.05 10.29 -30.26
CA LEU A 276 10.70 9.06 -30.67
C LEU A 276 10.08 7.83 -29.96
N ILE A 277 9.90 7.90 -28.64
CA ILE A 277 9.24 6.86 -27.82
C ILE A 277 7.81 6.58 -28.32
N LEU A 278 7.01 7.62 -28.59
CA LEU A 278 5.65 7.46 -29.13
C LEU A 278 5.66 6.78 -30.50
N SER A 279 6.49 7.25 -31.44
CA SER A 279 6.62 6.65 -32.77
C SER A 279 7.08 5.18 -32.71
N ARG A 280 7.92 4.84 -31.73
CA ARG A 280 8.40 3.48 -31.48
C ARG A 280 7.32 2.57 -30.91
N ALA A 281 6.51 3.06 -29.98
CA ALA A 281 5.35 2.32 -29.48
C ALA A 281 4.36 2.00 -30.61
N GLU A 282 4.05 2.97 -31.48
CA GLU A 282 3.22 2.73 -32.67
C GLU A 282 3.80 1.67 -33.61
N GLN A 283 5.12 1.70 -33.87
CA GLN A 283 5.78 0.68 -34.69
C GLN A 283 5.64 -0.72 -34.09
N LEU A 284 5.85 -0.86 -32.78
CA LEU A 284 5.74 -2.15 -32.09
C LEU A 284 4.32 -2.70 -32.15
N VAL A 285 3.30 -1.88 -31.92
CA VAL A 285 1.88 -2.25 -32.08
C VAL A 285 1.55 -2.68 -33.51
N LYS A 286 2.09 -1.98 -34.53
CA LYS A 286 1.91 -2.34 -35.94
C LYS A 286 2.57 -3.68 -36.27
N LEU A 287 3.77 -3.95 -35.76
CA LEU A 287 4.49 -5.23 -35.94
C LEU A 287 3.78 -6.39 -35.24
N GLU A 288 3.32 -6.20 -34.00
CA GLU A 288 2.56 -7.21 -33.25
C GLU A 288 1.22 -7.52 -33.94
N GLY A 289 0.53 -6.50 -34.47
CA GLY A 289 -0.68 -6.67 -35.27
C GLY A 289 -0.48 -7.52 -36.52
N VAL A 290 0.64 -7.33 -37.25
CA VAL A 290 0.99 -8.17 -38.40
C VAL A 290 1.28 -9.61 -37.96
N ALA A 291 2.13 -9.80 -36.94
CA ALA A 291 2.47 -11.13 -36.42
C ALA A 291 1.24 -11.90 -35.90
N LEU A 292 0.28 -11.20 -35.30
CA LEU A 292 -1.00 -11.78 -34.86
C LEU A 292 -1.87 -12.23 -36.04
N VAL A 293 -1.93 -11.45 -37.13
CA VAL A 293 -2.65 -11.82 -38.37
C VAL A 293 -1.97 -13.01 -39.05
N GLU A 294 -0.64 -13.02 -39.14
CA GLU A 294 0.13 -14.15 -39.69
C GLU A 294 -0.10 -15.42 -38.86
N SER A 295 0.03 -15.34 -37.53
CA SER A 295 -0.23 -16.45 -36.59
C SER A 295 -1.67 -16.99 -36.72
N LYS A 296 -2.67 -16.09 -36.79
CA LYS A 296 -4.08 -16.46 -37.03
C LYS A 296 -4.27 -17.16 -38.39
N SER A 297 -3.57 -16.72 -39.43
CA SER A 297 -3.60 -17.36 -40.74
C SER A 297 -2.95 -18.75 -40.72
N LEU A 298 -1.83 -18.90 -40.00
CA LEU A 298 -1.12 -20.18 -39.83
C LEU A 298 -1.97 -21.17 -39.04
N ALA A 299 -2.58 -20.72 -37.93
CA ALA A 299 -3.50 -21.53 -37.13
C ALA A 299 -4.68 -22.02 -37.97
N HIS A 300 -5.29 -21.16 -38.79
CA HIS A 300 -6.38 -21.57 -39.68
C HIS A 300 -5.89 -22.51 -40.81
N ASN A 301 -4.69 -22.31 -41.34
CA ASN A 301 -4.08 -23.23 -42.30
C ASN A 301 -3.80 -24.63 -41.70
N LEU A 302 -3.34 -24.68 -40.45
CA LEU A 302 -3.15 -25.93 -39.71
C LEU A 302 -4.50 -26.60 -39.39
N GLN A 303 -5.51 -25.83 -38.98
CA GLN A 303 -6.88 -26.31 -38.76
C GLN A 303 -7.47 -26.95 -40.03
N ARG A 304 -7.30 -26.31 -41.21
CA ARG A 304 -7.72 -26.87 -42.50
C ARG A 304 -6.96 -28.15 -42.85
N LYS A 305 -5.64 -28.19 -42.68
CA LYS A 305 -4.83 -29.41 -42.88
C LYS A 305 -5.27 -30.55 -41.94
N LEU A 306 -5.57 -30.24 -40.68
CA LEU A 306 -6.03 -31.20 -39.67
C LEU A 306 -7.42 -31.78 -40.04
N LYS A 307 -8.35 -30.94 -40.53
CA LYS A 307 -9.66 -31.40 -41.02
C LYS A 307 -9.50 -32.41 -42.17
N VAL A 308 -8.68 -32.09 -43.18
CA VAL A 308 -8.42 -32.98 -44.33
C VAL A 308 -7.75 -34.30 -43.91
N GLN A 309 -6.84 -34.28 -42.93
CA GLN A 309 -6.22 -35.51 -42.44
C GLN A 309 -7.18 -36.35 -41.59
N LYS A 310 -8.14 -35.74 -40.88
CA LYS A 310 -9.23 -36.46 -40.20
C LYS A 310 -10.17 -37.13 -41.20
N GLU A 311 -10.68 -36.40 -42.18
CA GLU A 311 -11.54 -36.94 -43.25
C GLU A 311 -10.85 -38.11 -43.99
N ARG A 312 -9.54 -38.01 -44.20
CA ARG A 312 -8.72 -39.07 -44.80
C ARG A 312 -8.49 -40.27 -43.86
N LEU A 313 -8.47 -40.06 -42.54
CA LEU A 313 -8.39 -41.14 -41.54
C LEU A 313 -9.73 -41.86 -41.44
N GLU A 314 -10.83 -41.13 -41.26
CA GLU A 314 -12.21 -41.63 -41.22
C GLU A 314 -12.54 -42.46 -42.47
N SER A 315 -12.13 -41.98 -43.67
CA SER A 315 -12.26 -42.73 -44.93
C SER A 315 -11.45 -44.04 -44.95
N LYS A 316 -10.27 -44.08 -44.31
CA LYS A 316 -9.47 -45.32 -44.18
C LYS A 316 -10.03 -46.26 -43.13
N GLU A 317 -10.56 -45.74 -42.03
CA GLU A 317 -11.19 -46.52 -40.96
C GLU A 317 -12.42 -47.24 -41.51
N LEU A 318 -13.30 -46.54 -42.24
CA LEU A 318 -14.42 -47.14 -42.97
C LEU A 318 -13.97 -48.19 -44.01
N HIS A 319 -12.85 -47.98 -44.70
CA HIS A 319 -12.29 -49.01 -45.60
C HIS A 319 -11.78 -50.24 -44.83
N ILE A 320 -11.14 -50.05 -43.67
CA ILE A 320 -10.69 -51.13 -42.79
C ILE A 320 -11.88 -51.89 -42.19
N GLU A 321 -12.98 -51.22 -41.85
CA GLU A 321 -14.23 -51.85 -41.41
C GLU A 321 -14.87 -52.70 -42.53
N LEU A 322 -14.93 -52.17 -43.76
CA LEU A 322 -15.40 -52.93 -44.92
C LEU A 322 -14.51 -54.15 -45.20
N LEU A 323 -13.19 -54.03 -45.08
CA LEU A 323 -12.26 -55.16 -45.20
C LEU A 323 -12.43 -56.18 -44.07
N ARG A 324 -12.56 -55.73 -42.81
CA ARG A 324 -12.83 -56.60 -41.65
C ARG A 324 -14.13 -57.37 -41.83
N LYS A 325 -15.19 -56.70 -42.27
CA LYS A 325 -16.46 -57.36 -42.61
C LYS A 325 -16.26 -58.38 -43.74
N LYS A 326 -15.57 -58.02 -44.83
CA LYS A 326 -15.37 -58.96 -45.93
C LYS A 326 -14.50 -60.17 -45.54
N VAL A 327 -13.55 -60.00 -44.61
CA VAL A 327 -12.80 -61.12 -44.02
C VAL A 327 -13.73 -61.99 -43.17
N PHE A 328 -14.58 -61.40 -42.31
CA PHE A 328 -15.59 -62.15 -41.54
C PHE A 328 -16.51 -62.96 -42.46
N ASP A 329 -17.08 -62.34 -43.50
CA ASP A 329 -17.93 -63.00 -44.49
C ASP A 329 -17.22 -64.20 -45.14
N LEU A 330 -15.93 -64.04 -45.51
CA LEU A 330 -15.11 -65.09 -46.13
C LEU A 330 -14.71 -66.20 -45.14
N GLU A 331 -14.52 -65.87 -43.85
CA GLU A 331 -14.30 -66.88 -42.82
C GLU A 331 -15.59 -67.68 -42.54
N GLU A 332 -16.76 -67.05 -42.52
CA GLU A 332 -18.05 -67.73 -42.41
C GLU A 332 -18.35 -68.60 -43.63
N GLU A 333 -18.05 -68.11 -44.84
CA GLU A 333 -18.09 -68.92 -46.06
C GLU A 333 -17.11 -70.11 -45.99
N LYS A 334 -15.90 -69.91 -45.45
CA LYS A 334 -14.94 -71.00 -45.23
C LYS A 334 -15.43 -72.01 -44.18
N ARG A 335 -16.04 -71.55 -43.08
CA ARG A 335 -16.61 -72.42 -42.03
C ARG A 335 -17.74 -73.28 -42.61
N SER A 336 -18.70 -72.68 -43.31
CA SER A 336 -19.83 -73.39 -43.94
C SER A 336 -19.38 -74.33 -45.07
N ARG A 337 -18.42 -73.93 -45.92
CA ARG A 337 -17.79 -74.85 -46.88
C ARG A 337 -17.09 -76.03 -46.18
N SER A 338 -16.54 -75.83 -44.98
CA SER A 338 -15.88 -76.90 -44.21
C SER A 338 -16.88 -77.85 -43.54
N THR A 339 -18.02 -77.36 -43.03
CA THR A 339 -19.08 -78.24 -42.51
C THR A 339 -19.72 -79.04 -43.64
N LEU A 340 -20.01 -78.42 -44.79
CA LEU A 340 -20.49 -79.13 -45.99
C LEU A 340 -19.48 -80.19 -46.50
N ALA A 341 -18.18 -79.97 -46.32
CA ALA A 341 -17.17 -80.97 -46.65
C ALA A 341 -17.18 -82.16 -45.67
N LEU A 342 -17.35 -81.90 -44.37
CA LEU A 342 -17.51 -82.95 -43.35
C LEU A 342 -18.80 -83.76 -43.57
N GLU A 343 -19.93 -83.09 -43.79
CA GLU A 343 -21.21 -83.73 -44.15
C GLU A 343 -21.09 -84.59 -45.42
N ARG A 344 -20.36 -84.09 -46.43
CA ARG A 344 -20.06 -84.85 -47.65
C ARG A 344 -19.18 -86.06 -47.37
N ASP A 345 -18.20 -85.97 -46.47
CA ASP A 345 -17.35 -87.12 -46.15
C ASP A 345 -18.03 -88.14 -45.24
N ASP A 346 -18.93 -87.74 -44.35
CA ASP A 346 -19.84 -88.66 -43.66
C ASP A 346 -20.84 -89.31 -44.64
N ALA A 347 -21.34 -88.57 -45.63
CA ALA A 347 -22.11 -89.12 -46.74
C ALA A 347 -21.27 -90.09 -47.60
N ASN A 348 -19.99 -89.80 -47.86
CA ASN A 348 -19.07 -90.71 -48.53
C ASN A 348 -18.79 -91.97 -47.69
N VAL A 349 -18.65 -91.84 -46.37
CA VAL A 349 -18.40 -92.97 -45.45
C VAL A 349 -19.63 -93.85 -45.31
N THR A 350 -20.83 -93.27 -45.21
CA THR A 350 -22.10 -94.02 -45.21
C THR A 350 -22.37 -94.67 -46.56
N ALA A 351 -22.13 -93.96 -47.67
CA ALA A 351 -22.17 -94.53 -49.02
C ALA A 351 -21.16 -95.69 -49.18
N ARG A 352 -19.91 -95.56 -48.68
CA ARG A 352 -18.92 -96.65 -48.67
C ARG A 352 -19.33 -97.84 -47.79
N LYS A 353 -20.01 -97.60 -46.66
CA LYS A 353 -20.59 -98.67 -45.82
C LYS A 353 -21.72 -99.40 -46.56
N LEU A 354 -22.59 -98.67 -47.26
CA LEU A 354 -23.65 -99.24 -48.10
C LEU A 354 -23.08 -99.97 -49.33
N GLN A 355 -22.09 -99.41 -50.00
CA GLN A 355 -21.32 -100.02 -51.09
C GLN A 355 -20.74 -101.37 -50.65
N LYS A 356 -20.03 -101.44 -49.52
CA LYS A 356 -19.53 -102.71 -48.97
C LYS A 356 -20.65 -103.69 -48.60
N LYS A 357 -21.81 -103.21 -48.13
CA LYS A 357 -22.98 -104.05 -47.87
C LYS A 357 -23.58 -104.60 -49.17
N VAL A 358 -23.61 -103.81 -50.25
CA VAL A 358 -24.01 -104.23 -51.61
C VAL A 358 -22.99 -105.21 -52.19
N GLU A 359 -21.69 -104.98 -52.05
CA GLU A 359 -20.63 -105.91 -52.48
C GLU A 359 -20.72 -107.26 -51.76
N ARG A 360 -20.98 -107.24 -50.45
CA ARG A 360 -21.26 -108.45 -49.65
C ARG A 360 -22.52 -109.17 -50.12
N LEU A 361 -23.63 -108.45 -50.33
CA LEU A 361 -24.88 -109.01 -50.86
C LEU A 361 -24.73 -109.52 -52.30
N GLN A 362 -23.88 -108.89 -53.12
CA GLN A 362 -23.50 -109.39 -54.44
C GLN A 362 -22.62 -110.65 -54.33
N GLY A 363 -21.73 -110.74 -53.33
CA GLY A 363 -20.97 -111.94 -53.02
C GLY A 363 -21.87 -113.10 -52.64
N GLU A 364 -22.83 -112.86 -51.73
CA GLU A 364 -23.87 -113.81 -51.33
C GLU A 364 -24.78 -114.21 -52.51
N LEU A 365 -25.13 -113.27 -53.39
CA LEU A 365 -25.85 -113.56 -54.63
C LEU A 365 -25.00 -114.33 -55.65
N ARG A 366 -23.67 -114.11 -55.70
CA ARG A 366 -22.75 -114.86 -56.57
C ARG A 366 -22.54 -116.28 -56.06
N SER A 367 -22.38 -116.49 -54.74
CA SER A 367 -22.28 -117.84 -54.16
C SER A 367 -23.61 -118.59 -54.23
N SER A 368 -24.74 -117.91 -54.02
CA SER A 368 -26.07 -118.47 -54.28
C SER A 368 -26.26 -118.84 -55.76
N LYS A 369 -25.86 -117.96 -56.70
CA LYS A 369 -25.87 -118.30 -58.14
C LYS A 369 -24.93 -119.45 -58.50
N ALA A 370 -23.75 -119.51 -57.91
CA ALA A 370 -22.79 -120.61 -58.08
C ALA A 370 -23.38 -121.93 -57.59
N SER A 371 -23.99 -121.93 -56.40
CA SER A 371 -24.73 -123.07 -55.85
C SER A 371 -25.93 -123.45 -56.74
N ILE A 372 -26.67 -122.49 -57.30
CA ILE A 372 -27.74 -122.78 -58.27
C ILE A 372 -27.20 -123.36 -59.58
N THR A 373 -26.05 -122.91 -60.08
CA THR A 373 -25.40 -123.53 -61.26
C THR A 373 -24.83 -124.91 -60.96
N GLU A 374 -24.33 -125.14 -59.75
CA GLU A 374 -23.84 -126.46 -59.33
C GLU A 374 -25.01 -127.42 -59.08
N LEU A 375 -26.11 -126.99 -58.46
CA LEU A 375 -27.35 -127.75 -58.36
C LEU A 375 -27.94 -128.05 -59.75
N LYS A 376 -27.79 -127.14 -60.73
CA LYS A 376 -28.14 -127.42 -62.14
C LYS A 376 -27.17 -128.40 -62.81
N ALA A 377 -25.88 -128.37 -62.47
CA ALA A 377 -24.89 -129.35 -62.95
C ALA A 377 -25.17 -130.74 -62.34
N GLN A 378 -25.48 -130.81 -61.06
CA GLN A 378 -25.94 -132.02 -60.38
C GLN A 378 -27.28 -132.51 -60.95
N LEU A 379 -28.22 -131.61 -61.30
CA LEU A 379 -29.48 -131.97 -61.94
C LEU A 379 -29.28 -132.49 -63.37
N SER A 380 -28.40 -131.89 -64.16
CA SER A 380 -28.07 -132.39 -65.50
C SER A 380 -27.31 -133.71 -65.45
N TYR A 381 -26.34 -133.87 -64.54
CA TYR A 381 -25.69 -135.16 -64.27
C TYR A 381 -26.70 -136.22 -63.79
N THR A 382 -27.65 -135.86 -62.94
CA THR A 382 -28.75 -136.76 -62.51
C THR A 382 -29.67 -137.12 -63.68
N ASN A 383 -29.89 -136.20 -64.63
CA ASN A 383 -30.66 -136.46 -65.83
C ASN A 383 -29.88 -137.34 -66.85
N GLU A 384 -28.56 -137.17 -66.98
CA GLU A 384 -27.71 -138.12 -67.73
C GLU A 384 -27.70 -139.51 -67.06
N LEU A 385 -27.67 -139.57 -65.72
CA LEU A 385 -27.77 -140.82 -64.98
C LEU A 385 -29.13 -141.49 -65.23
N LYS A 386 -30.23 -140.71 -65.22
CA LYS A 386 -31.56 -141.20 -65.60
C LYS A 386 -31.62 -141.64 -67.05
N LEU A 387 -30.97 -140.94 -67.98
CA LEU A 387 -30.89 -141.34 -69.38
C LEU A 387 -30.20 -142.71 -69.50
N LYS A 388 -29.04 -142.88 -68.85
CA LYS A 388 -28.32 -144.16 -68.79
C LYS A 388 -29.11 -145.27 -68.11
N VAL A 389 -29.90 -144.96 -67.09
CA VAL A 389 -30.81 -145.93 -66.45
C VAL A 389 -31.97 -146.30 -67.38
N LEU A 390 -32.48 -145.37 -68.20
CA LEU A 390 -33.49 -145.67 -69.22
C LEU A 390 -32.90 -146.49 -70.37
N GLU A 391 -31.71 -146.15 -70.86
CA GLU A 391 -30.95 -146.93 -71.86
C GLU A 391 -30.67 -148.36 -71.36
N GLN A 392 -30.23 -148.51 -70.11
CA GLN A 392 -30.07 -149.82 -69.46
C GLN A 392 -31.39 -150.56 -69.30
N SER A 393 -32.48 -149.86 -68.93
CA SER A 393 -33.81 -150.48 -68.80
C SER A 393 -34.34 -150.97 -70.14
N GLN A 394 -34.12 -150.20 -71.22
CA GLN A 394 -34.48 -150.59 -72.58
C GLN A 394 -33.64 -151.79 -73.06
N ALA A 395 -32.34 -151.80 -72.79
CA ALA A 395 -31.47 -152.95 -73.08
C ALA A 395 -31.88 -154.20 -72.28
N ILE A 396 -32.33 -154.05 -71.03
CA ILE A 396 -32.90 -155.13 -70.22
C ILE A 396 -34.24 -155.62 -70.81
N GLU A 397 -35.08 -154.74 -71.34
CA GLU A 397 -36.35 -155.11 -71.99
C GLU A 397 -36.11 -155.87 -73.31
N GLU A 398 -35.14 -155.44 -74.11
CA GLU A 398 -34.68 -156.14 -75.32
C GLU A 398 -34.06 -157.51 -75.00
N GLN A 399 -33.21 -157.60 -73.98
CA GLN A 399 -32.68 -158.87 -73.48
C GLN A 399 -33.77 -159.78 -72.90
N SER A 400 -34.81 -159.22 -72.27
CA SER A 400 -35.95 -159.98 -71.74
C SER A 400 -36.80 -160.60 -72.86
N LYS A 401 -37.06 -159.85 -73.94
CA LYS A 401 -37.72 -160.37 -75.16
C LYS A 401 -36.88 -161.47 -75.81
N SER A 402 -35.57 -161.27 -75.91
CA SER A 402 -34.65 -162.31 -76.40
C SER A 402 -34.66 -163.57 -75.52
N LEU A 403 -34.72 -163.44 -74.20
CA LEU A 403 -34.86 -164.57 -73.27
C LEU A 403 -36.21 -165.29 -73.41
N GLU A 404 -37.30 -164.57 -73.69
CA GLU A 404 -38.62 -165.17 -73.94
C GLU A 404 -38.63 -165.97 -75.25
N GLU A 405 -38.04 -165.44 -76.33
CA GLU A 405 -37.83 -166.17 -77.58
C GLU A 405 -36.93 -167.42 -77.38
N LEU A 406 -35.84 -167.27 -76.62
CA LEU A 406 -34.92 -168.38 -76.30
C LEU A 406 -35.60 -169.45 -75.43
N GLY A 407 -36.47 -169.06 -74.49
CA GLY A 407 -37.28 -169.96 -73.68
C GLY A 407 -38.31 -170.74 -74.51
N ASN A 408 -38.99 -170.06 -75.43
CA ASN A 408 -39.89 -170.69 -76.41
C ASN A 408 -39.15 -171.65 -77.37
N GLY A 409 -37.88 -171.34 -77.71
CA GLY A 409 -36.98 -172.27 -78.40
C GLY A 409 -36.63 -173.49 -77.55
N LYS A 410 -36.20 -173.29 -76.31
CA LYS A 410 -35.84 -174.35 -75.37
C LYS A 410 -36.97 -175.35 -75.15
N ALA A 411 -38.20 -174.88 -74.93
CA ALA A 411 -39.37 -175.75 -74.73
C ALA A 411 -39.68 -176.66 -75.93
N LYS A 412 -39.40 -176.19 -77.16
CA LYS A 412 -39.50 -177.01 -78.39
C LYS A 412 -38.38 -178.05 -78.48
N VAL A 413 -37.17 -177.71 -78.03
CA VAL A 413 -36.02 -178.65 -78.00
C VAL A 413 -36.23 -179.73 -76.94
N GLU A 414 -36.65 -179.39 -75.72
CA GLU A 414 -36.87 -180.36 -74.63
C GLU A 414 -37.93 -181.41 -74.99
N LYS A 415 -39.01 -181.02 -75.68
CA LYS A 415 -40.00 -181.96 -76.23
C LYS A 415 -39.42 -182.95 -77.25
N ARG A 416 -38.46 -182.53 -78.09
CA ARG A 416 -37.76 -183.44 -79.02
C ARG A 416 -36.77 -184.35 -78.29
N LEU A 417 -36.02 -183.79 -77.35
CA LEU A 417 -34.98 -184.50 -76.59
C LEU A 417 -35.58 -185.65 -75.75
N GLY A 418 -36.81 -185.47 -75.24
CA GLY A 418 -37.58 -186.52 -74.57
C GLY A 418 -37.89 -187.74 -75.43
N ILE A 419 -38.14 -187.55 -76.74
CA ILE A 419 -38.41 -188.65 -77.68
C ILE A 419 -37.13 -189.46 -77.93
N THR A 420 -36.04 -188.78 -78.29
CA THR A 420 -34.72 -189.42 -78.52
C THR A 420 -34.15 -190.13 -77.28
N ARG A 421 -34.58 -189.75 -76.06
CA ARG A 421 -34.21 -190.44 -74.81
C ARG A 421 -34.95 -191.76 -74.58
N ALA A 422 -36.07 -192.00 -75.25
CA ALA A 422 -36.69 -193.32 -75.29
C ALA A 422 -35.96 -194.24 -76.28
N GLU A 423 -35.66 -193.72 -77.47
CA GLU A 423 -34.98 -194.43 -78.56
C GLU A 423 -33.57 -194.88 -78.17
N LEU A 424 -32.75 -193.99 -77.59
CA LEU A 424 -31.37 -194.30 -77.22
C LEU A 424 -31.26 -195.45 -76.19
N ARG A 425 -32.25 -195.59 -75.31
CA ARG A 425 -32.24 -196.61 -74.24
C ARG A 425 -32.35 -198.03 -74.80
N GLY A 426 -33.06 -198.23 -75.91
CA GLY A 426 -33.13 -199.53 -76.58
C GLY A 426 -31.82 -199.96 -77.25
N HIS A 427 -30.96 -199.00 -77.63
CA HIS A 427 -29.67 -199.30 -78.26
C HIS A 427 -28.58 -199.72 -77.24
N GLU A 428 -28.63 -199.23 -75.99
CA GLU A 428 -27.65 -199.64 -74.96
C GLU A 428 -27.76 -201.11 -74.53
N GLU A 429 -28.94 -201.72 -74.70
CA GLU A 429 -29.19 -203.12 -74.34
C GLU A 429 -28.55 -204.07 -75.38
N GLN A 430 -28.64 -203.72 -76.67
CA GLN A 430 -28.03 -204.50 -77.76
C GLN A 430 -26.50 -204.37 -77.84
N ALA A 431 -25.94 -203.21 -77.43
CA ALA A 431 -24.50 -202.97 -77.52
C ALA A 431 -23.65 -203.89 -76.62
N ARG A 432 -24.21 -204.43 -75.54
CA ARG A 432 -23.45 -205.25 -74.57
C ARG A 432 -23.22 -206.70 -75.02
N GLU A 433 -24.10 -207.28 -75.84
CA GLU A 433 -23.93 -208.66 -76.32
C GLU A 433 -22.73 -208.80 -77.29
N VAL A 434 -22.49 -207.77 -78.11
CA VAL A 434 -21.41 -207.76 -79.12
C VAL A 434 -20.01 -207.74 -78.47
N GLN A 435 -19.85 -207.01 -77.37
CA GLN A 435 -18.55 -206.81 -76.71
C GLN A 435 -17.95 -208.11 -76.16
N GLN A 436 -18.76 -209.14 -75.89
CA GLN A 436 -18.31 -210.44 -75.39
C GLN A 436 -17.62 -211.32 -76.45
N GLN A 437 -17.77 -211.01 -77.75
CA GLN A 437 -17.23 -211.85 -78.82
C GLN A 437 -15.81 -211.46 -79.28
N VAL A 438 -15.47 -210.17 -79.20
CA VAL A 438 -14.25 -209.61 -79.83
C VAL A 438 -12.95 -210.10 -79.17
N ASN A 439 -12.94 -210.26 -77.84
CA ASN A 439 -11.69 -210.53 -77.10
C ASN A 439 -11.04 -211.89 -77.45
N ASN A 440 -11.80 -212.87 -77.95
CA ASN A 440 -11.29 -214.21 -78.27
C ASN A 440 -10.44 -214.27 -79.55
N LEU A 441 -10.47 -213.24 -80.40
CA LEU A 441 -9.77 -213.23 -81.70
C LEU A 441 -8.41 -212.51 -81.67
N GLY A 442 -8.12 -211.72 -80.62
CA GLY A 442 -6.92 -210.88 -80.58
C GLY A 442 -5.59 -211.64 -80.40
N GLN A 443 -5.61 -212.79 -79.73
CA GLN A 443 -4.37 -213.49 -79.34
C GLN A 443 -3.68 -214.25 -80.48
N THR A 444 -4.41 -214.61 -81.54
CA THR A 444 -3.89 -215.43 -82.65
C THR A 444 -3.04 -214.65 -83.66
N LEU A 445 -3.17 -213.32 -83.69
CA LEU A 445 -2.67 -212.49 -84.79
C LEU A 445 -1.20 -212.07 -84.60
N ALA A 446 -0.74 -211.93 -83.36
CA ALA A 446 0.61 -211.44 -83.03
C ALA A 446 1.76 -212.36 -83.51
N GLN A 447 1.51 -213.65 -83.71
CA GLN A 447 2.55 -214.63 -84.08
C GLN A 447 3.05 -214.52 -85.52
N LEU A 448 2.37 -213.74 -86.37
CA LEU A 448 2.75 -213.56 -87.78
C LEU A 448 3.64 -212.34 -88.03
N THR A 449 3.48 -211.27 -87.23
CA THR A 449 4.08 -209.95 -87.48
C THR A 449 5.61 -209.90 -87.34
N ASP A 450 6.20 -210.64 -86.40
CA ASP A 450 7.66 -210.56 -86.18
C ASP A 450 8.47 -211.17 -87.35
N ARG A 451 7.88 -212.14 -88.07
CA ARG A 451 8.55 -212.90 -89.14
C ARG A 451 8.72 -212.13 -90.45
N GLU A 452 7.99 -211.03 -90.63
CA GLU A 452 8.09 -210.16 -91.81
C GLU A 452 9.32 -209.24 -91.75
N ARG A 453 9.77 -208.90 -90.52
CA ARG A 453 10.77 -207.86 -90.29
C ARG A 453 12.19 -208.27 -90.71
N GLU A 454 12.59 -209.50 -90.43
CA GLU A 454 13.94 -210.02 -90.71
C GLU A 454 14.27 -210.08 -92.22
N LEU A 455 13.26 -210.24 -93.07
CA LEU A 455 13.44 -210.39 -94.53
C LEU A 455 13.75 -209.07 -95.25
N VAL A 456 13.47 -207.92 -94.63
CA VAL A 456 13.71 -206.60 -95.25
C VAL A 456 15.18 -206.19 -95.14
N ASP A 457 15.78 -206.35 -93.96
CA ASP A 457 17.14 -205.88 -93.67
C ASP A 457 18.20 -206.65 -94.48
N PHE A 458 18.03 -207.97 -94.64
CA PHE A 458 18.94 -208.80 -95.45
C PHE A 458 19.06 -208.31 -96.91
N ARG A 459 17.97 -207.81 -97.50
CA ARG A 459 17.92 -207.33 -98.89
C ARG A 459 18.77 -206.07 -99.11
N MET A 460 18.96 -205.28 -98.05
CA MET A 460 19.69 -204.01 -98.07
C MET A 460 21.21 -204.24 -98.19
N VAL A 461 21.75 -205.16 -97.40
CA VAL A 461 23.19 -205.43 -97.28
C VAL A 461 23.77 -206.05 -98.57
N VAL A 462 23.06 -207.03 -99.16
CA VAL A 462 23.51 -207.73 -100.38
C VAL A 462 23.66 -206.76 -101.55
N SER A 463 22.80 -205.75 -101.65
CA SER A 463 22.80 -204.76 -102.72
C SER A 463 24.07 -203.88 -102.73
N GLN A 464 24.63 -203.57 -101.55
CA GLN A 464 25.84 -202.75 -101.42
C GLN A 464 27.13 -203.50 -101.81
N MET A 465 27.20 -204.82 -101.63
CA MET A 465 28.42 -205.59 -101.91
C MET A 465 28.65 -205.88 -103.41
N LEU A 466 27.67 -205.63 -104.28
CA LEU A 466 27.73 -205.94 -105.72
C LEU A 466 28.09 -204.74 -106.62
N GLY A 467 28.35 -203.56 -106.05
CA GLY A 467 28.82 -202.39 -106.81
C GLY A 467 27.79 -201.75 -107.74
N LEU A 468 26.50 -202.09 -107.58
CA LEU A 468 25.37 -201.46 -108.27
C LEU A 468 24.90 -200.23 -107.50
N ASP A 469 24.37 -199.21 -108.20
CA ASP A 469 23.85 -198.00 -107.56
C ASP A 469 22.54 -198.28 -106.80
N VAL A 470 22.52 -197.96 -105.51
CA VAL A 470 21.46 -198.31 -104.56
C VAL A 470 20.39 -197.21 -104.45
N ALA A 471 20.43 -196.20 -105.34
CA ALA A 471 19.40 -195.14 -105.42
C ALA A 471 17.99 -195.64 -105.82
N ALA A 472 17.82 -196.92 -106.18
CA ALA A 472 16.56 -197.49 -106.63
C ALA A 472 16.08 -198.67 -105.77
N LEU A 473 15.08 -198.45 -104.90
CA LEU A 473 14.25 -199.52 -104.32
C LEU A 473 13.29 -200.16 -105.36
N ALA A 474 13.55 -199.90 -106.65
CA ALA A 474 12.82 -200.32 -107.83
C ALA A 474 13.72 -201.02 -108.86
N LEU A 475 14.83 -201.63 -108.41
CA LEU A 475 15.52 -202.70 -109.16
C LEU A 475 15.01 -204.06 -108.64
N PRO A 476 14.36 -204.90 -109.46
CA PRO A 476 13.80 -206.16 -109.01
C PRO A 476 14.87 -207.18 -108.61
N ASN A 477 14.48 -208.15 -107.77
CA ASN A 477 15.35 -209.23 -107.31
C ASN A 477 16.06 -209.99 -108.45
N TYR A 478 15.50 -210.01 -109.68
CA TYR A 478 16.12 -210.73 -110.80
C TYR A 478 17.50 -210.18 -111.19
N GLU A 479 17.88 -208.92 -110.91
CA GLU A 479 19.22 -208.41 -111.26
C GLU A 479 20.28 -208.70 -110.18
N ILE A 480 19.88 -208.72 -108.91
CA ILE A 480 20.69 -209.30 -107.83
C ILE A 480 20.89 -210.79 -108.11
N ILE A 481 19.81 -211.50 -108.49
CA ILE A 481 19.88 -212.90 -108.93
C ILE A 481 20.76 -213.05 -110.17
N LYS A 482 20.68 -212.19 -111.20
CA LYS A 482 21.51 -212.30 -112.41
C LYS A 482 23.01 -212.07 -112.16
N SER A 483 23.32 -211.21 -111.19
CA SER A 483 24.69 -211.02 -110.70
C SER A 483 25.18 -212.24 -109.91
N LEU A 484 24.28 -212.87 -109.14
CA LEU A 484 24.52 -214.15 -108.47
C LEU A 484 24.49 -215.35 -109.42
N GLU A 485 23.83 -215.29 -110.58
CA GLU A 485 23.79 -216.33 -111.63
C GLU A 485 25.12 -216.44 -112.38
N ASN A 486 25.85 -215.32 -112.51
CA ASN A 486 27.25 -215.32 -112.94
C ASN A 486 28.18 -215.97 -111.89
N LEU A 487 27.81 -216.00 -110.61
CA LEU A 487 28.48 -216.82 -109.58
C LEU A 487 27.96 -218.28 -109.58
N LEU A 488 26.66 -218.49 -109.81
CA LEU A 488 25.97 -219.79 -109.76
C LEU A 488 26.15 -220.65 -111.03
N HIS A 489 27.00 -220.23 -111.97
CA HIS A 489 27.65 -221.15 -112.92
C HIS A 489 28.62 -222.14 -112.23
N GLN A 490 28.57 -222.30 -110.89
CA GLN A 490 29.49 -223.10 -110.06
C GLN A 490 28.82 -223.98 -108.95
N HIS A 491 27.61 -224.58 -109.19
CA HIS A 491 27.05 -225.88 -108.63
C HIS A 491 26.07 -226.02 -107.38
N GLN A 492 24.77 -226.39 -107.61
CA GLN A 492 23.91 -227.59 -107.17
C GLN A 492 23.23 -227.95 -105.73
N HIS A 493 21.85 -228.14 -105.66
CA HIS A 493 20.87 -229.09 -104.89
C HIS A 493 20.11 -228.85 -103.44
N HIS A 494 18.70 -228.94 -103.22
CA HIS A 494 17.77 -229.33 -101.99
C HIS A 494 16.23 -228.78 -101.69
N PHE A 495 15.42 -229.07 -100.56
CA PHE A 495 13.84 -229.05 -100.42
C PHE A 495 12.94 -229.04 -99.01
N HIS A 496 11.54 -228.83 -98.96
CA HIS A 496 10.32 -229.12 -97.95
C HIS A 496 9.79 -228.24 -96.67
N HIS A 497 8.60 -228.27 -95.87
CA HIS A 497 7.07 -228.61 -95.83
C HIS A 497 6.18 -228.28 -94.44
N SER A 498 4.76 -228.19 -94.27
CA SER A 498 3.90 -227.95 -92.95
C SER A 498 2.24 -228.03 -92.84
N LEU A 499 1.46 -227.92 -91.65
CA LEU A 499 -0.11 -228.03 -91.30
C LEU A 499 -0.67 -227.49 -89.83
N ALA A 500 -1.93 -227.51 -89.16
CA ALA A 500 -3.48 -227.23 -89.27
C ALA A 500 -4.52 -227.36 -87.95
N GLN A 501 -5.82 -226.79 -87.86
CA GLN A 501 -7.13 -227.01 -86.94
C GLN A 501 -7.62 -226.04 -85.70
N SER A 502 -8.79 -225.90 -84.89
CA SER A 502 -10.34 -226.19 -84.63
C SER A 502 -10.97 -225.50 -83.25
N TRP A 503 -12.20 -225.36 -82.56
CA TRP A 503 -13.79 -225.44 -82.46
C TRP A 503 -14.41 -224.92 -81.00
N SER A 504 -15.67 -224.79 -80.36
CA SER A 504 -17.24 -224.60 -80.48
C SER A 504 -18.21 -224.59 -79.11
N CYS A 505 -19.39 -223.84 -78.82
CA CYS A 505 -20.49 -224.04 -77.67
C CYS A 505 -21.83 -223.07 -77.39
N PRO A 506 -22.89 -223.30 -76.46
CA PRO A 506 -24.30 -222.60 -76.23
C PRO A 506 -25.02 -222.25 -74.77
N THR A 507 -26.36 -221.80 -74.58
CA THR A 507 -27.12 -221.18 -73.32
C THR A 507 -28.74 -221.25 -73.00
N HIS A 508 -29.39 -220.69 -71.85
CA HIS A 508 -30.90 -220.66 -71.35
C HIS A 508 -31.33 -219.76 -70.03
N GLN A 509 -32.54 -219.51 -69.31
CA GLN A 509 -34.10 -219.31 -69.40
C GLN A 509 -35.03 -219.01 -68.04
N LYS A 510 -36.22 -218.26 -67.99
CA LYS A 510 -37.58 -218.33 -67.14
C LYS A 510 -38.09 -217.44 -65.84
N HIS A 511 -39.45 -217.28 -65.56
CA HIS A 511 -40.33 -217.10 -64.27
C HIS A 511 -41.24 -215.85 -63.79
N SER A 512 -41.98 -215.89 -62.61
CA SER A 512 -43.31 -215.20 -62.25
C SER A 512 -43.75 -214.98 -60.72
N HIS A 513 -44.82 -214.16 -60.38
CA HIS A 513 -45.85 -214.23 -59.24
C HIS A 513 -46.33 -212.99 -58.38
N LEU A 514 -47.45 -213.18 -57.63
CA LEU A 514 -48.36 -212.36 -56.74
C LEU A 514 -47.95 -212.38 -55.21
N PRO A 515 -48.69 -211.86 -54.16
CA PRO A 515 -49.94 -211.05 -54.02
C PRO A 515 -49.92 -209.89 -52.94
N GLN A 516 -51.12 -209.39 -52.55
CA GLN A 516 -51.62 -209.11 -51.16
C GLN A 516 -51.72 -207.68 -50.55
N LEU A 517 -52.90 -207.43 -49.92
CA LEU A 517 -53.23 -206.63 -48.71
C LEU A 517 -52.99 -205.09 -48.70
N HIS A 518 -53.73 -204.26 -47.94
CA HIS A 518 -55.14 -204.27 -47.47
C HIS A 518 -55.48 -202.89 -46.85
N GLY A 519 -56.77 -202.58 -46.63
CA GLY A 519 -57.22 -201.71 -45.54
C GLY A 519 -57.60 -200.24 -45.87
N GLN A 520 -58.89 -199.94 -45.60
CA GLN A 520 -59.44 -198.67 -45.08
C GLN A 520 -59.43 -197.40 -45.96
N ASP A 521 -60.44 -196.52 -45.91
CA ASP A 521 -61.84 -196.67 -45.47
C ASP A 521 -62.74 -195.54 -46.02
N ASN A 522 -64.02 -195.85 -46.23
CA ASN A 522 -65.21 -194.99 -46.10
C ASN A 522 -65.49 -193.76 -47.02
N TYR A 523 -66.76 -193.71 -47.48
CA TYR A 523 -67.74 -192.62 -47.71
C TYR A 523 -67.28 -191.13 -47.86
N GLY A 524 -68.00 -190.24 -48.57
CA GLY A 524 -69.32 -190.34 -49.23
C GLY A 524 -70.09 -189.00 -49.17
N SER A 525 -71.27 -188.92 -49.81
CA SER A 525 -72.19 -187.75 -49.81
C SER A 525 -71.71 -186.45 -50.48
N ILE A 526 -72.55 -185.42 -50.72
CA ILE A 526 -73.86 -185.33 -51.43
C ILE A 526 -74.30 -183.85 -51.49
N ARG A 527 -74.94 -183.43 -52.59
CA ARG A 527 -75.89 -182.29 -52.75
C ARG A 527 -75.72 -180.95 -51.98
N SER A 528 -75.73 -179.88 -52.79
CA SER A 528 -76.73 -178.77 -52.79
C SER A 528 -76.73 -177.65 -51.73
N LEU A 529 -77.32 -176.52 -52.16
CA LEU A 529 -77.90 -175.41 -51.38
C LEU A 529 -76.91 -174.55 -50.57
N SER A 530 -77.14 -173.25 -50.34
CA SER A 530 -77.95 -172.21 -51.02
C SER A 530 -77.70 -170.87 -50.30
N VAL A 531 -78.41 -169.79 -50.70
CA VAL A 531 -78.87 -168.70 -49.81
C VAL A 531 -77.79 -167.73 -49.27
N VAL A 532 -78.05 -166.45 -49.01
CA VAL A 532 -78.95 -165.43 -49.64
C VAL A 532 -78.53 -164.06 -49.06
N SER A 533 -78.93 -162.94 -49.70
CA SER A 533 -78.81 -161.57 -49.13
C SER A 533 -77.38 -161.08 -48.84
N ASP A 534 -77.15 -159.80 -48.52
CA ASP A 534 -77.96 -158.57 -48.64
C ASP A 534 -77.09 -157.53 -49.38
N ARG A 535 -77.57 -156.68 -50.30
CA ARG A 535 -78.66 -155.66 -50.25
C ARG A 535 -78.21 -154.36 -49.56
N SER A 536 -78.75 -153.24 -50.06
CA SER A 536 -78.70 -151.90 -49.45
C SER A 536 -77.35 -151.17 -49.44
N THR A 537 -77.26 -149.83 -49.46
CA THR A 537 -78.03 -148.70 -50.06
C THR A 537 -77.32 -147.42 -49.59
N GLY A 538 -77.30 -146.33 -50.36
CA GLY A 538 -76.92 -145.02 -49.78
C GLY A 538 -76.42 -143.95 -50.77
N PRO A 539 -77.32 -143.10 -51.30
CA PRO A 539 -76.97 -141.83 -51.96
C PRO A 539 -77.03 -140.64 -50.97
N GLU A 540 -77.09 -139.42 -51.51
CA GLU A 540 -77.45 -138.14 -50.85
C GLU A 540 -76.41 -137.45 -49.94
N ALA A 541 -75.59 -136.60 -50.58
CA ALA A 541 -75.74 -135.12 -50.59
C ALA A 541 -75.90 -134.29 -49.29
N LEU A 542 -75.35 -133.07 -49.38
CA LEU A 542 -75.53 -131.88 -48.52
C LEU A 542 -74.74 -131.86 -47.17
N PRO A 543 -74.42 -130.66 -46.62
CA PRO A 543 -73.07 -130.45 -46.10
C PRO A 543 -72.95 -130.07 -44.61
N LYS A 544 -71.70 -130.16 -44.12
CA LYS A 544 -71.07 -129.22 -43.19
C LYS A 544 -69.64 -128.95 -43.64
#